data_AF-A0AA42ID96-F1
#
_entry.id   AF-A0AA42ID96-F1
#
_cell.length_a   1.000
_cell.length_b   1.000
_cell.length_c   1.000
_cell.angle_alpha   90.00
_cell.angle_beta   90.00
_cell.angle_gamma   90.00
#
_symmetry.space_group_name_H-M   'P 1'
#
loop_
_entity.id
_entity.type
_entity.pdbx_description
1 polymer ?
#
loop_
_entity_poly.entity_id
_entity_poly.type
_entity_poly.pdbx_seq_one_letter_code
_entity_poly.pdbx_strand_id
1 'polypeptide(L)'
;MTPFSIELAIEKIVDKNSKENFLEVYKCYEAGCYRAAVGLLWSVVVTDIVSKLQKVEIDFNDSTAHKILAEIKTKQQKREKGSDWEQSIVKDVYERMKFFDQDTYENLLHLQKKRHLCSHPLIQENDNKLYTPTPEETKSFLRHALEDVLTVPAGFSRHALTDSILGEISKWLCCTNLSLKAYSTI
;
A
#
# COMPACT_ATOMS: atom_id res chain seq x y z
N MET A 1 -3.89 27.17 5.43
CA MET A 1 -3.41 25.77 5.38
C MET A 1 -2.07 25.71 6.10
N THR A 2 -1.94 24.87 7.10
CA THR A 2 -0.63 24.52 7.67
C THR A 2 0.13 23.65 6.66
N PRO A 3 1.43 23.89 6.43
CA PRO A 3 2.22 23.04 5.54
C PRO A 3 2.27 21.61 6.07
N PHE A 4 2.36 20.63 5.16
CA PHE A 4 2.51 19.22 5.52
C PHE A 4 3.81 19.00 6.32
N SER A 5 3.72 18.30 7.44
CA SER A 5 4.86 17.87 8.26
C SER A 5 4.92 16.35 8.26
N ILE A 6 6.09 15.83 7.90
CA ILE A 6 6.37 14.38 7.90
C ILE A 6 6.31 13.86 9.33
N GLU A 7 6.87 14.60 10.28
CA GLU A 7 6.97 14.25 11.69
C GLU A 7 5.57 14.06 12.30
N LEU A 8 4.65 14.99 12.02
CA LEU A 8 3.25 14.86 12.47
C LEU A 8 2.51 13.71 11.77
N ALA A 9 2.87 13.37 10.54
CA ALA A 9 2.28 12.24 9.82
C ALA A 9 2.82 10.89 10.32
N ILE A 10 4.08 10.80 10.72
CA ILE A 10 4.68 9.60 11.34
C ILE A 10 3.91 9.21 12.60
N GLU A 11 3.49 10.20 13.41
CA GLU A 11 2.71 9.94 14.62
C GLU A 11 1.33 9.32 14.36
N LYS A 12 0.82 9.41 13.12
CA LYS A 12 -0.46 8.84 12.70
C LYS A 12 -0.34 7.41 12.16
N ILE A 13 0.87 6.87 12.01
CA ILE A 13 1.04 5.48 11.56
C ILE A 13 0.58 4.55 12.68
N VAL A 14 -0.49 3.78 12.41
CA VAL A 14 -1.13 2.90 13.39
C VAL A 14 -0.32 1.63 13.61
N ASP A 15 0.25 1.06 12.56
CA ASP A 15 1.03 -0.17 12.67
C ASP A 15 2.43 0.12 13.24
N LYS A 16 2.75 -0.50 14.38
CA LYS A 16 3.99 -0.27 15.10
C LYS A 16 5.22 -0.64 14.27
N ASN A 17 5.18 -1.78 13.56
CA ASN A 17 6.31 -2.24 12.75
C ASN A 17 6.50 -1.31 11.55
N SER A 18 5.41 -0.90 10.89
CA SER A 18 5.47 0.09 9.82
C SER A 18 6.04 1.43 10.30
N LYS A 19 5.66 1.89 11.51
CA LYS A 19 6.20 3.13 12.10
C LYS A 19 7.69 3.01 12.38
N GLU A 20 8.13 1.90 12.99
CA GLU A 20 9.55 1.65 13.27
C GLU A 20 10.38 1.61 11.98
N ASN A 21 9.93 0.89 10.96
CA ASN A 21 10.60 0.81 9.67
C ASN A 21 10.60 2.17 8.95
N PHE A 22 9.50 2.94 9.02
CA PHE A 22 9.44 4.26 8.40
C PHE A 22 10.39 5.27 9.09
N LEU A 23 10.59 5.16 10.41
CA LEU A 23 11.58 5.99 11.10
C LEU A 23 13.00 5.75 10.57
N GLU A 24 13.33 4.55 10.09
CA GLU A 24 14.60 4.28 9.40
C GLU A 24 14.66 5.00 8.04
N VAL A 25 13.59 4.94 7.25
CA VAL A 25 13.46 5.68 5.99
C VAL A 25 13.68 7.18 6.21
N TYR A 26 13.03 7.73 7.23
CA TYR A 26 13.11 9.15 7.55
C TYR A 26 14.52 9.56 8.00
N LYS A 27 15.22 8.72 8.78
CA LYS A 27 16.64 8.94 9.10
C LYS A 27 17.52 8.96 7.84
N CYS A 28 17.29 8.07 6.88
CA CYS A 28 18.01 8.10 5.60
C CYS A 28 17.72 9.36 4.80
N TYR A 29 16.47 9.84 4.80
CA TYR A 29 16.08 11.08 4.14
C TYR A 29 16.81 12.29 4.75
N GLU A 30 16.75 12.45 6.07
CA GLU A 30 17.42 13.55 6.79
C GLU A 30 18.94 13.54 6.61
N ALA A 31 19.54 12.34 6.51
CA ALA A 31 20.98 12.19 6.24
C ALA A 31 21.38 12.39 4.77
N GLY A 32 20.46 12.75 3.89
CA GLY A 32 20.72 12.92 2.44
C GLY A 32 20.95 11.62 1.68
N CYS A 33 20.67 10.46 2.30
CA CYS A 33 20.80 9.14 1.72
C CYS A 33 19.55 8.76 0.91
N TYR A 34 19.18 9.59 -0.08
CA TYR A 34 17.90 9.51 -0.81
C TYR A 34 17.67 8.18 -1.53
N ARG A 35 18.72 7.61 -2.12
CA ARG A 35 18.65 6.31 -2.78
C ARG A 35 18.28 5.19 -1.81
N ALA A 36 18.85 5.22 -0.61
CA ALA A 36 18.53 4.27 0.46
C ALA A 36 17.12 4.54 1.01
N ALA A 37 16.75 5.81 1.23
CA ALA A 37 15.42 6.20 1.68
C ALA A 37 14.33 5.67 0.74
N VAL A 38 14.45 5.87 -0.58
CA VAL A 38 13.48 5.35 -1.57
C VAL A 38 13.44 3.81 -1.59
N GLY A 39 14.60 3.15 -1.48
CA GLY A 39 14.69 1.70 -1.43
C GLY A 39 13.96 1.12 -0.21
N LEU A 40 14.25 1.65 0.98
CA LEU A 40 13.61 1.25 2.24
C LEU A 40 12.13 1.58 2.23
N LEU A 41 11.74 2.76 1.74
CA LEU A 41 10.34 3.20 1.70
C LEU A 41 9.44 2.22 0.96
N TRP A 42 9.89 1.72 -0.19
CA TRP A 42 9.15 0.70 -0.94
C TRP A 42 8.93 -0.58 -0.11
N SER A 43 9.96 -1.04 0.61
CA SER A 43 9.83 -2.19 1.50
C SER A 43 8.85 -1.93 2.65
N VAL A 44 8.86 -0.74 3.25
CA VAL A 44 7.89 -0.36 4.30
C VAL A 44 6.47 -0.37 3.75
N VAL A 45 6.23 0.22 2.57
CA VAL A 45 4.91 0.24 1.95
C VAL A 45 4.40 -1.16 1.66
N VAL A 46 5.20 -2.02 1.02
CA VAL A 46 4.76 -3.39 0.70
C VAL A 46 4.46 -4.20 1.95
N THR A 47 5.31 -4.11 2.98
CA THR A 47 5.10 -4.84 4.23
C THR A 47 3.89 -4.33 5.02
N ASP A 48 3.62 -3.02 4.98
CA ASP A 48 2.41 -2.43 5.57
C ASP A 48 1.14 -2.92 4.86
N ILE A 49 1.15 -3.00 3.52
CA ILE A 49 0.04 -3.58 2.74
C ILE A 49 -0.22 -5.03 3.14
N VAL A 50 0.84 -5.84 3.29
CA VAL A 50 0.72 -7.23 3.76
C VAL A 50 0.11 -7.30 5.17
N SER A 51 0.59 -6.47 6.11
CA SER A 51 0.05 -6.39 7.48
C SER A 51 -1.44 -6.03 7.46
N LYS A 52 -1.84 -5.10 6.60
CA LYS A 52 -3.24 -4.70 6.44
C LYS A 52 -4.10 -5.80 5.84
N LEU A 53 -3.62 -6.52 4.83
CA LEU A 53 -4.33 -7.67 4.29
C LEU A 53 -4.55 -8.75 5.34
N GLN A 54 -3.54 -9.03 6.18
CA GLN A 54 -3.67 -9.99 7.28
C GLN A 54 -4.71 -9.54 8.30
N LYS A 55 -4.72 -8.25 8.67
CA LYS A 55 -5.75 -7.69 9.55
C LYS A 55 -7.14 -7.80 8.92
N VAL A 56 -7.28 -7.48 7.63
CA VAL A 56 -8.57 -7.57 6.93
C VAL A 56 -9.07 -9.01 6.84
N GLU A 57 -8.17 -9.96 6.54
CA GLU A 57 -8.46 -11.39 6.54
C GLU A 57 -8.99 -11.84 7.92
N ILE A 58 -8.30 -11.47 9.00
CA ILE A 58 -8.62 -11.95 10.36
C ILE A 58 -9.85 -11.25 10.92
N ASP A 59 -9.90 -9.92 10.87
CA ASP A 59 -10.91 -9.11 11.55
C ASP A 59 -12.25 -9.13 10.82
N PHE A 60 -12.24 -9.27 9.49
CA PHE A 60 -13.44 -9.24 8.64
C PHE A 60 -13.74 -10.57 7.94
N ASN A 61 -12.91 -11.61 8.14
CA ASN A 61 -13.04 -12.91 7.46
C ASN A 61 -13.11 -12.77 5.92
N ASP A 62 -12.33 -11.83 5.37
CA ASP A 62 -12.37 -11.46 3.96
C ASP A 62 -11.69 -12.53 3.09
N SER A 63 -12.49 -13.22 2.26
CA SER A 63 -12.01 -14.29 1.39
C SER A 63 -11.11 -13.80 0.25
N THR A 64 -11.23 -12.53 -0.16
CA THR A 64 -10.40 -11.93 -1.20
C THR A 64 -8.99 -11.67 -0.65
N ALA A 65 -8.90 -11.11 0.57
CA ALA A 65 -7.63 -10.92 1.28
C ALA A 65 -6.90 -12.26 1.48
N HIS A 66 -7.61 -13.30 1.93
CA HIS A 66 -7.07 -14.66 2.09
C HIS A 66 -6.46 -15.19 0.79
N LYS A 67 -7.17 -15.05 -0.35
CA LYS A 67 -6.69 -15.51 -1.66
C LYS A 67 -5.42 -14.76 -2.09
N ILE A 68 -5.39 -13.44 -1.95
CA ILE A 68 -4.22 -12.62 -2.30
C ILE A 68 -3.01 -13.06 -1.48
N LEU A 69 -3.16 -13.23 -0.17
CA LEU A 69 -2.08 -13.68 0.72
C LEU A 69 -1.57 -15.08 0.37
N ALA A 70 -2.46 -16.02 0.05
CA ALA A 70 -2.10 -17.37 -0.37
C ALA A 70 -1.33 -17.39 -1.71
N GLU A 71 -1.75 -16.57 -2.67
CA GLU A 71 -1.08 -16.41 -3.97
C GLU A 71 0.33 -15.84 -3.78
N ILE A 72 0.50 -14.80 -2.95
CA ILE A 72 1.81 -14.21 -2.63
C ILE A 72 2.72 -15.24 -1.98
N LYS A 73 2.22 -16.00 -0.99
CA LYS A 73 2.99 -17.05 -0.33
C LYS A 73 3.48 -18.11 -1.33
N THR A 74 2.63 -18.45 -2.30
CA THR A 74 2.98 -19.38 -3.38
C THR A 74 4.08 -18.81 -4.29
N LYS A 75 3.99 -17.54 -4.69
CA LYS A 75 5.01 -16.85 -5.50
C LYS A 75 6.36 -16.81 -4.79
N GLN A 76 6.36 -16.51 -3.49
CA GLN A 76 7.57 -16.51 -2.65
C GLN A 76 8.20 -17.91 -2.56
N GLN A 77 7.40 -18.97 -2.39
CA GLN A 77 7.88 -20.36 -2.34
C GLN A 77 8.49 -20.82 -3.66
N LYS A 78 7.94 -20.36 -4.80
CA LYS A 78 8.47 -20.65 -6.14
C LYS A 78 9.77 -19.90 -6.46
N ARG A 79 10.27 -19.05 -5.53
CA ARG A 79 11.43 -18.17 -5.74
C ARG A 79 11.29 -17.32 -7.00
N GLU A 80 10.07 -16.88 -7.32
CA GLU A 80 9.90 -15.80 -8.29
C GLU A 80 10.76 -14.62 -7.83
N LYS A 81 11.43 -13.93 -8.76
CA LYS A 81 12.37 -12.87 -8.41
C LYS A 81 11.68 -11.88 -7.48
N GLY A 82 12.33 -11.51 -6.37
CA GLY A 82 11.71 -10.77 -5.27
C GLY A 82 10.97 -9.48 -5.67
N SER A 83 11.26 -8.90 -6.85
CA SER A 83 10.53 -7.73 -7.38
C SER A 83 9.16 -8.04 -7.98
N ASP A 84 8.94 -9.25 -8.48
CA ASP A 84 7.77 -9.56 -9.30
C ASP A 84 6.52 -9.72 -8.44
N TRP A 85 6.66 -10.39 -7.29
CA TRP A 85 5.54 -10.55 -6.35
C TRP A 85 5.19 -9.22 -5.66
N GLU A 86 6.19 -8.38 -5.35
CA GLU A 86 5.99 -7.02 -4.79
C GLU A 86 5.17 -6.14 -5.74
N GLN A 87 5.38 -6.26 -7.06
CA GLN A 87 4.53 -5.57 -8.04
C GLN A 87 3.10 -6.12 -8.02
N SER A 88 3.00 -7.45 -7.97
CA SER A 88 1.71 -8.12 -8.07
C SER A 88 0.79 -7.78 -6.91
N ILE A 89 1.30 -7.67 -5.68
CA ILE A 89 0.47 -7.33 -4.52
C ILE A 89 -0.18 -5.96 -4.65
N VAL A 90 0.55 -4.93 -5.08
CA VAL A 90 -0.04 -3.58 -5.23
C VAL A 90 -1.14 -3.59 -6.28
N LYS A 91 -0.91 -4.29 -7.40
CA LYS A 91 -1.91 -4.48 -8.45
C LYS A 91 -3.13 -5.26 -7.96
N ASP A 92 -2.91 -6.40 -7.30
CA ASP A 92 -3.98 -7.28 -6.83
C ASP A 92 -4.87 -6.57 -5.79
N VAL A 93 -4.25 -5.82 -4.88
CA VAL A 93 -4.95 -5.03 -3.85
C VAL A 93 -5.74 -3.88 -4.47
N TYR A 94 -5.20 -3.22 -5.50
CA TYR A 94 -5.91 -2.20 -6.25
C TYR A 94 -7.10 -2.78 -7.05
N GLU A 95 -6.88 -3.84 -7.82
CA GLU A 95 -7.87 -4.38 -8.74
C GLU A 95 -9.00 -5.12 -8.01
N ARG A 96 -8.65 -5.95 -7.02
CA ARG A 96 -9.58 -6.89 -6.36
C ARG A 96 -10.23 -6.31 -5.11
N MET A 97 -9.53 -5.48 -4.36
CA MET A 97 -10.02 -4.94 -3.08
C MET A 97 -10.31 -3.44 -3.12
N LYS A 98 -9.92 -2.74 -4.19
CA LYS A 98 -10.12 -1.29 -4.35
C LYS A 98 -9.60 -0.52 -3.13
N PHE A 99 -8.48 -0.98 -2.57
CA PHE A 99 -7.86 -0.41 -1.37
C PHE A 99 -7.34 1.01 -1.62
N PHE A 100 -6.90 1.26 -2.85
CA PHE A 100 -6.34 2.52 -3.33
C PHE A 100 -7.22 3.09 -4.44
N ASP A 101 -7.32 4.42 -4.56
CA ASP A 101 -7.79 5.04 -5.80
C ASP A 101 -6.73 4.97 -6.92
N GLN A 102 -7.10 5.42 -8.12
CA GLN A 102 -6.21 5.38 -9.28
C GLN A 102 -4.95 6.22 -9.04
N ASP A 103 -5.09 7.40 -8.42
CA ASP A 103 -3.99 8.33 -8.18
C ASP A 103 -2.95 7.72 -7.23
N THR A 104 -3.40 7.13 -6.12
CA THR A 104 -2.54 6.37 -5.19
C THR A 104 -1.84 5.22 -5.90
N TYR A 105 -2.58 4.45 -6.71
CA TYR A 105 -2.01 3.33 -7.44
C TYR A 105 -0.87 3.78 -8.38
N GLU A 106 -1.05 4.85 -9.13
CA GLU A 106 -0.01 5.41 -10.00
C GLU A 106 1.19 5.94 -9.20
N ASN A 107 0.97 6.59 -8.06
CA ASN A 107 2.05 7.04 -7.16
C ASN A 107 2.90 5.86 -6.66
N LEU A 108 2.25 4.76 -6.28
CA LEU A 108 2.93 3.52 -5.85
C LEU A 108 3.72 2.87 -6.99
N LEU A 109 3.16 2.83 -8.20
CA LEU A 109 3.89 2.36 -9.39
C LEU A 109 5.10 3.26 -9.69
N HIS A 110 4.96 4.58 -9.50
CA HIS A 110 6.07 5.51 -9.70
C HIS A 110 7.19 5.28 -8.69
N LEU A 111 6.84 5.15 -7.40
CA LEU A 111 7.79 4.80 -6.33
C LEU A 111 8.53 3.49 -6.66
N GLN A 112 7.80 2.46 -7.09
CA GLN A 112 8.40 1.18 -7.46
C GLN A 112 9.42 1.33 -8.60
N LYS A 113 9.06 2.02 -9.69
CA LYS A 113 9.96 2.26 -10.83
C LYS A 113 11.22 2.98 -10.38
N LYS A 114 11.09 3.97 -9.51
CA LYS A 114 12.22 4.76 -8.99
C LYS A 114 13.09 3.94 -8.04
N ARG A 115 12.51 3.09 -7.20
CA ARG A 115 13.25 2.10 -6.41
C ARG A 115 14.06 1.16 -7.31
N HIS A 116 13.48 0.69 -8.41
CA HIS A 116 14.20 -0.18 -9.36
C HIS A 116 15.44 0.54 -9.93
N LEU A 117 15.29 1.80 -10.35
CA LEU A 117 16.41 2.63 -10.82
C LEU A 117 17.46 2.90 -9.73
N CYS A 118 17.04 3.04 -8.47
CA CYS A 118 17.93 3.21 -7.33
C CYS A 118 18.79 1.96 -7.03
N SER A 119 18.29 0.76 -7.37
CA SER A 119 18.97 -0.51 -7.06
C SER A 119 19.74 -1.11 -8.25
N HIS A 120 19.43 -0.72 -9.48
CA HIS A 120 20.04 -1.28 -10.69
C HIS A 120 20.80 -0.21 -11.48
N PRO A 121 22.09 -0.44 -11.79
CA PRO A 121 22.86 0.48 -12.61
C PRO A 121 22.31 0.53 -14.03
N LEU A 122 22.12 1.74 -14.54
CA LEU A 122 21.91 1.95 -15.96
C LEU A 122 23.28 1.81 -16.62
N ILE A 123 23.44 0.83 -17.51
CA ILE A 123 24.64 0.73 -18.34
C ILE A 123 24.55 1.88 -19.35
N GLN A 124 25.17 3.02 -19.02
CA GLN A 124 25.41 4.10 -19.97
C GLN A 124 26.89 4.08 -20.36
N GLU A 125 27.18 4.33 -21.63
CA GLU A 125 28.51 4.11 -22.24
C GLU A 125 29.67 4.85 -21.53
N ASN A 126 29.40 5.86 -20.68
CA ASN A 126 30.43 6.72 -20.09
C ASN A 126 30.29 7.04 -18.58
N ASP A 127 29.29 6.52 -17.86
CA ASP A 127 29.17 6.81 -16.41
C ASP A 127 28.37 5.70 -15.69
N ASN A 128 29.07 4.84 -14.93
CA ASN A 128 28.45 3.77 -14.12
C ASN A 128 27.81 4.35 -12.84
N LYS A 129 26.92 5.33 -12.97
CA LYS A 129 26.21 5.95 -11.84
C LYS A 129 24.83 5.36 -11.66
N LEU A 130 24.52 5.01 -10.41
CA LEU A 130 23.16 4.68 -10.00
C LEU A 130 22.31 5.95 -9.99
N TYR A 131 21.04 5.80 -10.39
CA TYR A 131 20.07 6.88 -10.23
C TYR A 131 19.99 7.32 -8.76
N THR A 132 20.02 8.64 -8.54
CA THR A 132 19.86 9.24 -7.22
C THR A 132 18.72 10.25 -7.29
N PRO A 133 17.61 10.02 -6.57
CA PRO A 133 16.50 10.97 -6.48
C PRO A 133 16.93 12.31 -5.88
N THR A 134 16.23 13.39 -6.21
CA THR A 134 16.44 14.68 -5.53
C THR A 134 15.82 14.69 -4.14
N PRO A 135 16.19 15.64 -3.25
CA PRO A 135 15.54 15.79 -1.95
C PRO A 135 14.02 15.99 -2.07
N GLU A 136 13.57 16.79 -3.04
CA GLU A 136 12.15 17.11 -3.26
C GLU A 136 11.38 15.90 -3.78
N GLU A 137 11.98 15.14 -4.72
CA GLU A 137 11.38 13.91 -5.24
C GLU A 137 11.24 12.88 -4.11
N THR A 138 12.27 12.71 -3.29
CA THR A 138 12.23 11.80 -2.14
C THR A 138 11.17 12.23 -1.13
N LYS A 139 11.08 13.54 -0.83
CA LYS A 139 10.06 14.10 0.06
C LYS A 139 8.65 13.83 -0.47
N SER A 140 8.44 13.94 -1.78
CA SER A 140 7.17 13.61 -2.43
C SER A 140 6.79 12.14 -2.20
N PHE A 141 7.74 11.21 -2.38
CA PHE A 141 7.48 9.80 -2.10
C PHE A 141 7.13 9.53 -0.63
N LEU A 142 7.87 10.13 0.31
CA LEU A 142 7.57 9.99 1.74
C LEU A 142 6.16 10.47 2.05
N ARG A 143 5.77 11.63 1.51
CA ARG A 143 4.43 12.19 1.70
C ARG A 143 3.35 11.26 1.17
N HIS A 144 3.45 10.82 -0.08
CA HIS A 144 2.46 9.92 -0.68
C HIS A 144 2.37 8.59 0.06
N ALA A 145 3.50 7.99 0.45
CA ALA A 145 3.47 6.77 1.24
C ALA A 145 2.75 6.97 2.59
N LEU A 146 2.97 8.11 3.26
CA LEU A 146 2.30 8.44 4.52
C LEU A 146 0.80 8.68 4.33
N GLU A 147 0.41 9.58 3.43
CA GLU A 147 -0.98 9.99 3.20
C GLU A 147 -1.82 8.85 2.58
N ASP A 148 -1.25 8.13 1.61
CA ASP A 148 -2.02 7.20 0.78
C ASP A 148 -2.02 5.77 1.34
N VAL A 149 -1.01 5.41 2.14
CA VAL A 149 -0.85 4.06 2.69
C VAL A 149 -0.71 4.10 4.20
N LEU A 150 0.43 4.51 4.75
CA LEU A 150 0.83 4.18 6.13
C LEU A 150 -0.08 4.74 7.23
N THR A 151 -0.76 5.87 6.97
CA THR A 151 -1.72 6.46 7.93
C THR A 151 -3.16 6.01 7.70
N VAL A 152 -3.43 5.30 6.60
CA VAL A 152 -4.76 4.76 6.27
C VAL A 152 -4.98 3.44 7.02
N PRO A 153 -6.07 3.25 7.76
CA PRO A 153 -6.31 2.03 8.53
C PRO A 153 -6.69 0.84 7.64
N ALA A 154 -6.44 -0.38 8.12
CA ALA A 154 -6.63 -1.62 7.37
C ALA A 154 -8.08 -1.83 6.87
N GLY A 155 -9.08 -1.47 7.70
CA GLY A 155 -10.49 -1.63 7.38
C GLY A 155 -11.06 -0.59 6.41
N PHE A 156 -10.27 0.38 5.93
CA PHE A 156 -10.74 1.42 5.00
C PHE A 156 -10.77 0.95 3.53
N SER A 157 -10.57 -0.34 3.27
CA SER A 157 -10.75 -0.83 1.90
C SER A 157 -12.19 -0.55 1.46
N ARG A 158 -12.36 0.05 0.28
CA ARG A 158 -13.72 0.36 -0.23
C ARG A 158 -14.56 -0.91 -0.34
N HIS A 159 -13.92 -2.05 -0.60
CA HIS A 159 -14.53 -3.38 -0.60
C HIS A 159 -15.04 -3.82 0.78
N ALA A 160 -14.20 -3.74 1.82
CA ALA A 160 -14.60 -4.11 3.18
C ALA A 160 -15.69 -3.18 3.73
N LEU A 161 -15.62 -1.88 3.39
CA LEU A 161 -16.68 -0.93 3.75
C LEU A 161 -18.00 -1.25 3.04
N THR A 162 -17.97 -1.55 1.73
CA THR A 162 -19.20 -1.95 1.02
C THR A 162 -19.79 -3.24 1.58
N ASP A 163 -18.97 -4.26 1.84
CA ASP A 163 -19.47 -5.55 2.33
C ASP A 163 -19.98 -5.44 3.77
N SER A 164 -19.32 -4.64 4.61
CA SER A 164 -19.78 -4.34 5.97
C SER A 164 -21.12 -3.59 5.95
N ILE A 165 -21.24 -2.54 5.14
CA ILE A 165 -22.48 -1.76 5.02
C ILE A 165 -23.61 -2.61 4.44
N LEU A 166 -23.35 -3.39 3.38
CA LEU A 166 -24.34 -4.31 2.80
C LEU A 166 -24.75 -5.39 3.81
N GLY A 167 -23.81 -5.89 4.61
CA GLY A 167 -24.05 -6.81 5.70
C GLY A 167 -24.99 -6.21 6.76
N GLU A 168 -24.76 -4.96 7.19
CA GLU A 168 -25.63 -4.27 8.14
C GLU A 168 -27.02 -3.97 7.56
N ILE A 169 -27.08 -3.49 6.32
CA ILE A 169 -28.35 -3.23 5.61
C ILE A 169 -29.14 -4.53 5.47
N SER A 170 -28.50 -5.65 5.11
CA SER A 170 -29.19 -6.95 4.99
C SER A 170 -29.73 -7.45 6.33
N LYS A 171 -28.98 -7.29 7.43
CA LYS A 171 -29.47 -7.59 8.79
C LYS A 171 -30.65 -6.70 9.14
N TRP A 172 -30.59 -5.40 8.84
CA TRP A 172 -31.67 -4.46 9.11
C TRP A 172 -32.94 -4.78 8.31
N LEU A 173 -32.80 -5.15 7.03
CA LEU A 173 -33.91 -5.59 6.17
C LEU A 173 -34.55 -6.89 6.68
N CYS A 174 -33.74 -7.86 7.12
CA CYS A 174 -34.24 -9.08 7.77
C CYS A 174 -35.01 -8.78 9.06
N CYS A 175 -34.52 -7.84 9.89
CA CYS A 175 -35.20 -7.44 11.13
C CYS A 175 -36.50 -6.64 10.88
N THR A 176 -36.64 -5.98 9.73
CA THR A 176 -37.80 -5.13 9.40
C THR A 176 -38.82 -5.79 8.47
N ASN A 177 -38.62 -7.06 8.08
CA ASN A 177 -39.48 -7.78 7.12
C ASN A 177 -39.65 -7.08 5.75
N LEU A 178 -38.74 -6.17 5.39
CA LEU A 178 -38.69 -5.57 4.05
C LEU A 178 -37.86 -6.47 3.13
N SER A 179 -38.52 -7.27 2.30
CA SER A 179 -37.82 -8.04 1.26
C SER A 179 -37.37 -7.13 0.12
N LEU A 180 -36.12 -7.25 -0.33
CA LEU A 180 -35.60 -6.70 -1.59
C LEU A 180 -36.28 -7.38 -2.80
N LYS A 181 -37.55 -7.07 -3.06
CA LYS A 181 -38.29 -7.52 -4.25
C LYS A 181 -38.50 -6.42 -5.29
N ALA A 182 -37.78 -5.30 -5.18
CA ALA A 182 -38.07 -4.11 -5.98
C ALA A 182 -36.90 -3.61 -6.84
N TYR A 183 -36.03 -4.47 -7.36
CA TYR A 183 -35.07 -4.09 -8.42
C TYR A 183 -34.80 -5.24 -9.40
N SER A 184 -35.88 -5.80 -9.97
CA SER A 184 -35.80 -6.68 -11.14
C SER A 184 -36.82 -6.26 -12.19
N THR A 185 -36.84 -4.98 -12.55
CA THR A 185 -37.43 -4.51 -13.81
C THR A 185 -36.86 -3.13 -14.15
N ILE A 186 -35.81 -3.13 -14.98
CA ILE A 186 -35.54 -2.30 -16.17
C ILE A 186 -34.06 -2.50 -16.50
#